data_AF-A0A940PCS3-F1
#
_entry.id   AF-A0A940PCS3-F1
#
_cell.length_a   1.000
_cell.length_b   1.000
_cell.length_c   1.000
_cell.angle_alpha   90.00
_cell.angle_beta   90.00
_cell.angle_gamma   90.00
#
_symmetry.space_group_name_H-M   'P 1'
#
loop_
_entity.id
_entity.type
_entity.pdbx_description
1 polymer ?
#
loop_
_entity_poly.entity_id
_entity_poly.type
_entity_poly.pdbx_seq_one_letter_code
_entity_poly.pdbx_strand_id
1 'polypeptide(L)'
;MRIRITESLDIDLNSEMWCCNRCGIELVDARMNYKEGCLIQARDPKEVFRPLVEGETYTFAPDSDWARLVEFYCPRCGVMFENEMLPPGHPITHDIEIDLEKLKRKHQ
;
A
#
# COMPACT_ATOMS: atom_id res chain seq x y z
N MET A 1 -14.92 15.75 6.03
CA MET A 1 -15.87 14.75 5.49
C MET A 1 -15.02 13.70 4.80
N ARG A 2 -15.28 12.41 5.05
CA ARG A 2 -14.45 11.33 4.51
C ARG A 2 -15.01 10.76 3.22
N ILE A 3 -14.17 10.69 2.20
CA ILE A 3 -14.48 10.06 0.91
C ILE A 3 -13.63 8.81 0.79
N ARG A 4 -14.30 7.67 0.57
CA ARG A 4 -13.63 6.39 0.36
C ARG A 4 -12.99 6.34 -1.02
N ILE A 5 -11.69 6.10 -1.09
CA ILE A 5 -10.90 6.05 -2.33
C ILE A 5 -10.62 4.60 -2.74
N THR A 6 -10.20 3.77 -1.79
CA THR A 6 -10.01 2.33 -1.98
C THR A 6 -10.88 1.55 -0.99
N GLU A 7 -10.77 0.23 -0.94
CA GLU A 7 -11.49 -0.58 0.05
C GLU A 7 -11.12 -0.23 1.51
N SER A 8 -9.90 0.25 1.74
CA SER A 8 -9.32 0.42 3.08
C SER A 8 -8.74 1.83 3.33
N LEU A 9 -8.75 2.72 2.34
CA LEU A 9 -8.30 4.11 2.44
C LEU A 9 -9.41 5.11 2.13
N ASP A 10 -9.52 6.11 3.00
CA ASP A 10 -10.34 7.30 2.83
C ASP A 10 -9.43 8.54 2.71
N ILE A 11 -9.96 9.62 2.14
CA ILE A 11 -9.43 10.98 2.34
C ILE A 11 -10.43 11.77 3.17
N ASP A 12 -9.97 12.40 4.25
CA ASP A 12 -10.76 13.43 4.92
C ASP A 12 -10.56 14.79 4.24
N LEU A 13 -11.59 15.30 3.57
CA LEU A 13 -11.51 16.57 2.85
C LEU A 13 -11.37 17.78 3.77
N ASN A 14 -11.65 17.65 5.08
CA ASN A 14 -11.51 18.75 6.02
C ASN A 14 -10.05 18.93 6.45
N SER A 15 -9.39 17.83 6.85
CA SER A 15 -7.98 17.84 7.27
C SER A 15 -7.01 17.62 6.11
N GLU A 16 -7.51 17.22 4.93
CA GLU A 16 -6.72 16.88 3.74
C GLU A 16 -5.77 15.70 3.98
N MET A 17 -6.19 14.73 4.80
CA MET A 17 -5.36 13.59 5.19
C MET A 17 -5.85 12.28 4.58
N TRP A 18 -4.92 11.43 4.14
CA TRP A 18 -5.15 10.01 3.99
C TRP A 18 -5.54 9.40 5.34
N CYS A 19 -6.57 8.57 5.36
CA CYS A 19 -7.10 7.95 6.55
C CYS A 19 -7.32 6.45 6.35
N CYS A 20 -7.08 5.66 7.39
CA CYS A 20 -7.51 4.27 7.41
C CYS A 20 -9.04 4.20 7.51
N ASN A 21 -9.72 3.59 6.52
CA ASN A 21 -11.17 3.38 6.56
C ASN A 21 -11.62 2.47 7.73
N ARG A 22 -10.72 1.60 8.22
CA ARG A 22 -11.05 0.61 9.29
C ARG A 22 -11.00 1.18 10.70
N CYS A 23 -9.94 1.91 11.03
CA CYS A 23 -9.72 2.42 12.40
C CYS A 23 -9.69 3.95 12.50
N GLY A 24 -9.78 4.65 11.37
CA GLY A 24 -9.90 6.09 11.31
C GLY A 24 -8.64 6.89 11.65
N ILE A 25 -7.46 6.26 11.80
CA ILE A 25 -6.19 6.97 11.95
C ILE A 25 -5.90 7.81 10.70
N GLU A 26 -5.45 9.04 10.91
CA GLU A 26 -4.84 9.87 9.85
C GLU A 26 -3.39 9.42 9.63
N LEU A 27 -3.01 9.26 8.37
CA LEU A 27 -1.72 8.71 7.96
C LEU A 27 -0.76 9.85 7.58
N VAL A 28 -1.00 10.48 6.43
CA VAL A 28 -0.17 11.54 5.83
C VAL A 28 -1.06 12.47 4.99
N ASP A 29 -0.51 13.62 4.56
CA ASP A 29 -1.19 14.56 3.66
C ASP A 29 -1.65 13.84 2.38
N ALA A 30 -2.87 14.11 1.94
CA ALA A 30 -3.50 13.46 0.79
C ALA A 30 -2.88 13.84 -0.57
N ARG A 31 -1.93 14.79 -0.60
CA ARG A 31 -1.08 15.11 -1.77
C ARG A 31 0.20 14.28 -1.81
N MET A 32 0.53 13.60 -0.71
CA MET A 32 1.66 12.69 -0.64
C MET A 32 1.23 11.26 -0.96
N ASN A 33 2.22 10.40 -1.21
CA ASN A 33 1.99 8.98 -1.33
C ASN A 33 1.52 8.42 0.03
N TYR A 34 0.31 7.85 0.08
CA TYR A 34 -0.22 7.27 1.33
C TYR A 34 0.70 6.21 1.95
N LYS A 35 1.54 5.57 1.13
CA LYS A 35 2.52 4.56 1.54
C LYS A 35 3.56 5.12 2.49
N GLU A 36 3.83 6.43 2.46
CA GLU A 36 4.73 7.09 3.42
C GLU A 36 4.17 7.10 4.85
N GLY A 37 2.85 6.97 5.02
CA GLY A 37 2.19 6.84 6.33
C GLY A 37 2.01 5.39 6.80
N CYS A 38 2.53 4.41 6.07
CA CYS A 38 2.32 2.99 6.34
C CYS A 38 3.49 2.38 7.12
N LEU A 39 3.21 1.28 7.82
CA LEU A 39 4.25 0.30 8.14
C LEU A 39 4.51 -0.55 6.89
N ILE A 40 5.78 -0.76 6.55
CA ILE A 40 6.17 -1.45 5.32
C ILE A 40 6.93 -2.71 5.69
N GLN A 41 6.61 -3.81 5.03
CA GLN A 41 7.39 -5.05 5.14
C GLN A 41 7.73 -5.59 3.75
N ALA A 42 9.02 -5.80 3.49
CA ALA A 42 9.52 -6.45 2.27
C ALA A 42 9.77 -7.93 2.54
N ARG A 43 8.82 -8.79 2.17
CA ARG A 43 8.86 -10.24 2.45
C ARG A 43 9.61 -11.00 1.38
N ASP A 44 10.16 -12.15 1.78
CA ASP A 44 10.55 -13.16 0.80
C ASP A 44 9.27 -13.72 0.15
N PRO A 45 9.15 -13.68 -1.21
CA PRO A 45 7.98 -14.22 -1.89
C PRO A 45 7.66 -15.68 -1.52
N LYS A 46 8.66 -16.49 -1.14
CA LYS A 46 8.48 -17.89 -0.74
C LYS A 46 7.66 -18.08 0.54
N GLU A 47 7.49 -17.02 1.34
CA GLU A 47 6.59 -17.05 2.50
C GLU A 47 5.11 -17.05 2.11
N VAL A 48 4.79 -16.67 0.87
CA VAL A 48 3.41 -16.57 0.34
C VAL A 48 3.21 -17.57 -0.80
N PHE A 49 4.14 -17.61 -1.74
CA PHE A 49 4.10 -18.51 -2.89
C PHE A 49 4.85 -19.81 -2.57
N ARG A 50 4.16 -20.94 -2.63
CA ARG A 50 4.78 -22.24 -2.41
C ARG A 50 5.61 -22.63 -3.64
N PRO A 51 6.88 -23.08 -3.48
CA PRO A 51 7.72 -23.49 -4.60
C PRO A 51 7.18 -24.68 -5.41
N LEU A 52 6.38 -25.57 -4.78
CA LEU A 52 5.81 -26.82 -5.30
C LEU A 52 6.82 -27.88 -5.80
N VAL A 53 8.03 -27.49 -6.15
CA VAL A 53 9.17 -28.33 -6.49
C VAL A 53 10.39 -27.91 -5.66
N GLU A 54 11.15 -28.88 -5.17
CA GLU A 54 12.29 -28.66 -4.28
C GLU A 54 13.61 -29.05 -4.98
N GLY A 55 14.70 -28.34 -4.65
CA GLY A 55 16.03 -28.64 -5.18
C GLY A 55 16.30 -28.12 -6.60
N GLU A 56 15.31 -27.53 -7.25
CA GLU A 56 15.41 -26.97 -8.60
C GLU A 56 15.65 -25.47 -8.59
N THR A 57 16.41 -24.97 -9.57
CA THR A 57 16.65 -23.52 -9.74
C THR A 57 15.37 -22.78 -10.10
N TYR A 58 14.46 -23.41 -10.85
CA TYR A 58 13.19 -22.82 -11.26
C TYR A 58 12.05 -23.52 -10.53
N THR A 59 11.26 -22.73 -9.80
CA THR A 59 10.14 -23.22 -9.01
C THR A 59 8.87 -22.40 -9.31
N PHE A 60 7.75 -22.75 -8.68
CA PHE A 60 6.50 -22.00 -8.77
C PHE A 60 6.44 -20.80 -7.79
N ALA A 61 7.55 -20.48 -7.13
CA ALA A 61 7.71 -19.28 -6.30
C ALA A 61 8.68 -18.30 -6.97
N PRO A 62 8.42 -16.97 -6.89
CA PRO A 62 9.37 -15.96 -7.36
C PRO A 62 10.71 -16.05 -6.62
N ASP A 63 11.81 -15.76 -7.33
CA ASP A 63 13.14 -15.69 -6.76
C ASP A 63 13.31 -14.41 -5.92
N SER A 64 13.80 -14.54 -4.69
CA SER A 64 13.90 -13.43 -3.72
C SER A 64 15.05 -12.46 -3.97
N ASP A 65 15.99 -12.81 -4.87
CA ASP A 65 16.99 -11.89 -5.39
C ASP A 65 16.44 -11.05 -6.56
N TRP A 66 15.34 -11.48 -7.17
CA TRP A 66 14.74 -10.83 -8.34
C TRP A 66 13.55 -9.96 -7.95
N ALA A 67 12.78 -10.38 -6.95
CA ALA A 67 11.61 -9.65 -6.48
C ALA A 67 11.38 -9.82 -4.98
N ARG A 68 10.77 -8.81 -4.38
CA ARG A 68 10.25 -8.81 -3.01
C ARG A 68 8.77 -8.50 -3.05
N LEU A 69 8.01 -9.16 -2.17
CA LEU A 69 6.62 -8.80 -1.92
C LEU A 69 6.62 -7.71 -0.85
N VAL A 70 6.37 -6.47 -1.26
CA VAL A 70 6.34 -5.29 -0.37
C VAL A 70 4.89 -5.05 0.04
N GLU A 71 4.61 -5.17 1.33
CA GLU A 71 3.27 -5.01 1.91
C GLU A 71 3.18 -3.72 2.71
N PHE A 72 2.06 -3.00 2.58
CA PHE A 72 1.81 -1.70 3.22
C PHE A 72 0.65 -1.82 4.20
N TYR A 73 0.92 -1.51 5.46
CA TYR A 73 -0.01 -1.73 6.56
C TYR A 73 -0.37 -0.45 7.30
N CYS A 74 -1.60 -0.42 7.81
CA CYS A 74 -2.03 0.58 8.77
C CYS A 74 -1.18 0.50 10.07
N PRO A 75 -0.56 1.61 10.52
CA PRO A 75 0.28 1.61 11.72
C PRO A 75 -0.50 1.40 13.02
N ARG A 76 -1.84 1.53 12.99
CA ARG A 76 -2.70 1.36 14.18
C ARG A 76 -3.36 -0.01 14.26
N CYS A 77 -4.04 -0.44 13.20
CA CYS A 77 -4.86 -1.65 13.23
C CYS A 77 -4.32 -2.81 12.40
N GLY A 78 -3.19 -2.62 11.70
CA GLY A 78 -2.53 -3.68 10.93
C GLY A 78 -3.28 -4.16 9.69
N VAL A 79 -4.36 -3.49 9.25
CA VAL A 79 -5.00 -3.82 7.96
C VAL A 79 -4.00 -3.56 6.84
N MET A 80 -3.86 -4.50 5.90
CA MET A 80 -3.08 -4.31 4.69
C MET A 80 -3.85 -3.38 3.75
N PHE A 81 -3.22 -2.26 3.38
CA PHE A 81 -3.77 -1.33 2.39
C PHE A 81 -3.45 -1.77 0.97
N GLU A 82 -2.23 -2.21 0.74
CA GLU A 82 -1.73 -2.58 -0.58
C GLU A 82 -0.56 -3.56 -0.49
N ASN A 83 -0.25 -4.23 -1.61
CA ASN A 83 1.00 -4.97 -1.79
C ASN A 83 1.56 -4.79 -3.21
N GLU A 84 2.88 -4.84 -3.35
CA GLU A 84 3.59 -4.73 -4.64
C GLU A 84 4.66 -5.80 -4.78
N MET A 85 4.88 -6.28 -6.00
CA MET A 85 6.04 -7.11 -6.34
C MET A 85 7.10 -6.23 -7.00
N LEU A 86 8.17 -5.91 -6.27
CA LEU A 86 9.22 -5.00 -6.72
C LEU A 86 10.61 -5.65 -6.70
N PRO A 87 11.48 -5.38 -7.68
CA PRO A 87 12.90 -5.75 -7.56
C PRO A 87 13.56 -5.09 -6.35
N PRO A 88 14.54 -5.76 -5.70
CA PRO A 88 15.29 -5.14 -4.61
C PRO A 88 15.92 -3.79 -5.01
N GLY A 89 15.62 -2.74 -4.24
CA GLY A 89 16.11 -1.38 -4.49
C GLY A 89 15.28 -0.55 -5.48
N HIS A 90 14.26 -1.12 -6.11
CA HIS A 90 13.31 -0.35 -6.92
C HIS A 90 12.55 0.65 -6.02
N PRO A 91 12.30 1.89 -6.48
CA PRO A 91 11.50 2.85 -5.72
C PRO A 91 10.05 2.35 -5.52
N ILE A 92 9.46 2.68 -4.38
CA ILE A 92 8.03 2.39 -4.13
C ILE A 92 7.19 3.21 -5.12
N THR A 93 6.19 2.57 -5.71
CA THR A 93 5.32 3.20 -6.72
C THR A 93 4.43 4.26 -6.08
N HIS A 94 4.39 5.46 -6.66
CA HIS A 94 3.34 6.45 -6.39
C HIS A 94 2.17 6.19 -7.33
N ASP A 95 1.17 5.49 -6.83
CA ASP A 95 0.06 4.90 -7.58
C ASP A 95 -1.20 5.79 -7.59
N ILE A 96 -1.39 6.62 -6.57
CA ILE A 96 -2.58 7.45 -6.42
C ILE A 96 -2.21 8.92 -6.19
N GLU A 97 -2.50 9.75 -7.18
CA GLU A 97 -2.43 11.21 -7.10
C GLU A 97 -3.80 11.82 -7.38
N ILE A 98 -4.40 12.45 -6.38
CA ILE A 98 -5.76 13.02 -6.46
C ILE A 98 -5.70 14.54 -6.50
N ASP A 99 -6.40 15.14 -7.46
CA ASP A 99 -6.72 16.56 -7.46
C ASP A 99 -7.73 16.87 -6.33
N LEU A 100 -7.19 17.25 -5.16
CA LEU A 100 -7.97 17.51 -3.96
C LEU A 100 -8.95 18.68 -4.14
N GLU A 101 -8.58 19.71 -4.90
CA GLU A 101 -9.44 20.87 -5.14
C GLU A 101 -10.68 20.48 -5.95
N LYS A 102 -10.48 19.67 -7.00
CA LYS A 102 -11.59 19.14 -7.78
C LYS A 102 -12.45 18.17 -6.97
N LEU A 103 -11.82 17.35 -6.12
CA LEU A 103 -12.54 16.41 -5.26
C LEU A 103 -13.41 17.14 -4.22
N LYS A 104 -12.89 18.22 -3.62
CA LYS A 104 -13.62 19.11 -2.71
C LYS A 104 -14.81 19.77 -3.38
N ARG A 105 -14.60 20.40 -4.54
CA ARG A 105 -15.70 21.04 -5.31
C ARG A 105 -16.82 20.06 -5.67
N LYS A 106 -16.50 18.79 -5.92
CA LYS A 106 -17.49 17.76 -6.25
C LYS A 106 -18.40 17.40 -5.06
N HIS A 107 -17.92 17.56 -3.84
CA HIS A 107 -18.64 17.13 -2.63
C HIS A 107 -18.99 18.30 -1.69
N GLN A 108 -18.83 19.55 -2.16
CA GLN A 108 -19.39 20.74 -1.50
C GLN A 108 -20.89 20.86 -1.76
#